data_AF-A0A2G2MMB5-F1
#
_entry.id   AF-A0A2G2MMB5-F1
#
_cell.length_a   1.000
_cell.length_b   1.000
_cell.length_c   1.000
_cell.angle_alpha   90.00
_cell.angle_beta   90.00
_cell.angle_gamma   90.00
#
_symmetry.space_group_name_H-M   'P 1'
#
loop_
_entity.id
_entity.type
_entity.pdbx_description
1 polymer ?
#
loop_
_entity_poly.entity_id
_entity_poly.type
_entity_poly.pdbx_seq_one_letter_code
_entity_poly.pdbx_strand_id
1 'polypeptide(L)'
;MSRMARKKNRKNRSKRRRAKSALFIFILVMMFVGIMTTDYVLRTMLALNDEKRVVGYIWSEEAHVVQFMGSKIIIEQDVFLSRLNDMVLWVSESLGPIFTRIMDMFITKDQI
;
A
#
# COMPACT_ATOMS: atom_id res chain seq x y z
N MET A 1 12.41 4.65 41.93
CA MET A 1 12.59 3.99 40.61
C MET A 1 13.63 4.75 39.77
N SER A 2 14.76 4.13 39.43
CA SER A 2 15.85 4.77 38.66
C SER A 2 15.41 5.23 37.26
N ARG A 3 15.99 6.34 36.77
CA ARG A 3 15.78 6.88 35.39
C ARG A 3 16.03 5.82 34.31
N MET A 4 16.99 4.92 34.52
CA MET A 4 17.29 3.81 33.60
C MET A 4 16.15 2.77 33.55
N ALA A 5 15.54 2.44 34.69
CA ALA A 5 14.40 1.51 34.73
C ALA A 5 13.18 2.08 34.00
N ARG A 6 12.93 3.39 34.10
CA ARG A 6 11.86 4.07 33.34
C ARG A 6 12.12 4.04 31.83
N LYS A 7 13.36 4.26 31.38
CA LYS A 7 13.74 4.20 29.96
C LYS A 7 13.61 2.78 29.39
N LYS A 8 14.02 1.75 30.14
CA LYS A 8 13.87 0.33 29.78
C LYS A 8 12.39 -0.08 29.67
N ASN A 9 11.56 0.34 30.63
CA ASN A 9 10.12 0.07 30.61
C ASN A 9 9.39 0.76 29.45
N ARG A 10 9.78 2.00 29.09
CA ARG A 10 9.25 2.68 27.90
C ARG A 10 9.63 1.97 26.60
N LYS A 11 10.89 1.54 26.45
CA LYS A 11 11.36 0.77 25.27
C LYS A 11 10.64 -0.58 25.14
N ASN A 12 10.40 -1.29 26.25
CA ASN A 12 9.67 -2.56 26.22
C ASN A 12 8.17 -2.36 25.89
N ARG A 13 7.54 -1.30 26.41
CA ARG A 13 6.16 -0.96 26.05
C ARG A 13 6.01 -0.60 24.56
N SER A 14 6.94 0.17 23.99
CA SER A 14 6.88 0.53 22.56
C SER A 14 7.11 -0.68 21.66
N LYS A 15 8.06 -1.56 21.99
CA LYS A 15 8.27 -2.84 21.29
C LYS A 15 7.02 -3.73 21.32
N ARG A 16 6.37 -3.87 22.49
CA ARG A 16 5.13 -4.65 22.64
C ARG A 16 3.97 -4.07 21.82
N ARG A 17 3.84 -2.73 21.76
CA ARG A 17 2.84 -2.07 20.91
C ARG A 17 3.11 -2.34 19.42
N ARG A 18 4.35 -2.19 18.96
CA ARG A 18 4.74 -2.47 17.57
C ARG A 18 4.48 -3.93 17.19
N ALA A 19 4.81 -4.88 18.07
CA ALA A 19 4.53 -6.30 17.84
C ALA A 19 3.03 -6.59 17.72
N LYS A 20 2.20 -5.97 18.57
CA LYS A 20 0.73 -6.08 18.46
C LYS A 20 0.20 -5.48 17.16
N SER A 21 0.70 -4.31 16.76
CA SER A 21 0.33 -3.69 15.48
C SER A 21 0.74 -4.56 14.29
N ALA A 22 1.96 -5.13 14.31
CA ALA A 22 2.42 -6.03 13.27
C ALA A 22 1.58 -7.32 13.20
N LEU A 23 1.23 -7.92 14.34
CA LEU A 23 0.34 -9.07 14.39
C LEU A 23 -1.06 -8.75 13.86
N PHE A 24 -1.59 -7.58 14.20
CA PHE A 24 -2.88 -7.13 13.68
C PHE A 24 -2.85 -6.94 12.16
N ILE A 25 -1.82 -6.29 11.62
CA ILE A 25 -1.62 -6.15 10.18
C ILE A 25 -1.49 -7.52 9.52
N PHE A 26 -0.74 -8.45 10.12
CA PHE A 26 -0.60 -9.80 9.62
C PHE A 26 -1.95 -10.54 9.53
N ILE A 27 -2.79 -10.44 10.56
CA ILE A 27 -4.14 -11.00 10.56
C ILE A 27 -4.99 -10.38 9.44
N LEU A 28 -4.94 -9.05 9.27
CA LEU A 28 -5.67 -8.38 8.18
C LEU A 28 -5.21 -8.86 6.80
N VAL A 29 -3.91 -9.02 6.58
CA VAL A 29 -3.38 -9.55 5.32
C VAL A 29 -3.86 -10.98 5.10
N MET A 30 -3.80 -11.85 6.11
CA MET A 30 -4.31 -13.22 6.02
C MET A 30 -5.80 -13.28 5.71
N MET A 31 -6.60 -12.41 6.34
CA MET A 31 -8.03 -12.29 6.03
C MET A 31 -8.25 -11.85 4.58
N PHE A 32 -7.50 -10.87 4.11
CA PHE A 32 -7.60 -10.37 2.74
C PHE A 32 -7.25 -11.46 1.71
N VAL A 33 -6.16 -12.19 1.95
CA VAL A 33 -5.78 -13.35 1.11
C VAL A 33 -6.88 -14.39 1.09
N GLY A 34 -7.43 -14.76 2.27
CA GLY A 34 -8.51 -15.74 2.36
C GLY A 34 -9.76 -15.32 1.57
N ILE A 35 -10.15 -14.04 1.64
CA ILE A 35 -11.26 -13.50 0.85
C ILE A 35 -10.96 -13.60 -0.65
N MET A 36 -9.76 -13.19 -1.08
CA MET A 36 -9.35 -13.27 -2.49
C MET A 36 -9.34 -14.69 -3.03
N THR A 37 -8.82 -15.65 -2.26
CA THR A 37 -8.81 -17.06 -2.65
C THR A 37 -10.22 -17.60 -2.76
N THR A 38 -11.10 -17.28 -1.80
CA THR A 38 -12.50 -17.74 -1.83
C THR A 38 -13.24 -17.16 -3.03
N ASP A 39 -13.08 -15.87 -3.32
CA ASP A 39 -13.62 -15.19 -4.50
C ASP A 39 -13.12 -15.83 -5.80
N TYR A 40 -11.83 -16.15 -5.89
CA TYR A 40 -11.25 -16.85 -7.03
C TYR A 40 -11.87 -18.24 -7.22
N VAL A 41 -11.90 -19.07 -6.18
CA VAL A 41 -12.43 -20.44 -6.25
C VAL A 41 -13.91 -20.42 -6.62
N LEU A 42 -14.71 -19.55 -6.00
CA LEU A 42 -16.14 -19.43 -6.30
C LEU A 42 -16.40 -19.06 -7.76
N ARG A 43 -15.66 -18.09 -8.31
CA ARG A 43 -15.81 -17.72 -9.73
C ARG A 43 -15.42 -18.85 -10.67
N THR A 44 -14.33 -19.55 -10.37
CA THR A 44 -13.90 -20.71 -11.16
C THR A 44 -14.96 -21.81 -11.12
N MET A 45 -15.56 -22.07 -9.97
CA MET A 45 -16.63 -23.07 -9.83
C MET A 45 -17.93 -22.67 -10.54
N LEU A 46 -18.28 -21.39 -10.52
CA LEU A 46 -19.51 -20.87 -11.13
C LEU A 46 -19.33 -20.43 -12.60
N ALA A 47 -18.12 -20.61 -13.17
CA ALA A 47 -17.74 -20.11 -14.48
C ALA A 47 -17.98 -18.59 -14.68
N LEU A 48 -17.91 -17.80 -13.59
CA LEU A 48 -18.13 -16.35 -13.58
C LEU A 48 -16.85 -15.56 -13.91
N ASN A 49 -16.10 -16.00 -14.91
CA ASN A 49 -14.76 -15.46 -15.20
C ASN A 49 -14.79 -13.96 -15.57
N ASP A 50 -15.91 -13.48 -16.13
CA ASP A 50 -16.07 -12.13 -16.67
C ASP A 50 -16.93 -11.21 -15.79
N GLU A 51 -17.52 -11.73 -14.72
CA GLU A 51 -18.49 -11.00 -13.90
C GLU A 51 -18.07 -10.85 -12.43
N LYS A 52 -18.17 -9.61 -11.94
CA LYS A 52 -18.13 -9.16 -10.54
C LYS A 52 -17.00 -9.77 -9.70
N ARG A 53 -15.87 -9.07 -9.65
CA ARG A 53 -14.72 -9.42 -8.81
C ARG A 53 -14.72 -8.65 -7.48
N VAL A 54 -14.26 -9.28 -6.39
CA VAL A 54 -14.04 -8.57 -5.11
C VAL A 54 -12.98 -7.49 -5.30
N VAL A 55 -11.86 -7.83 -5.93
CA VAL A 55 -10.89 -6.86 -6.44
C VAL A 55 -10.40 -7.34 -7.80
N GLY A 56 -10.29 -6.42 -8.76
CA GLY A 56 -9.74 -6.73 -10.07
C GLY A 56 -9.30 -5.48 -10.78
N TYR A 57 -8.39 -5.65 -11.72
CA TYR A 57 -7.96 -4.61 -12.63
C TYR A 57 -7.88 -5.19 -14.03
N ILE A 58 -8.51 -4.52 -14.98
CA ILE A 58 -8.47 -4.87 -16.40
C ILE A 58 -8.00 -3.62 -17.13
N TRP A 59 -7.03 -3.82 -18.02
CA TRP A 59 -6.52 -2.76 -18.87
C TRP A 59 -6.93 -3.03 -20.32
N SER A 60 -7.40 -1.99 -20.98
CA SER A 60 -7.70 -1.91 -22.41
C SER A 60 -7.04 -0.66 -22.99
N GLU A 61 -6.87 -0.59 -24.31
CA GLU A 61 -6.28 0.58 -24.99
C GLU A 61 -7.07 1.87 -24.76
N GLU A 62 -8.39 1.76 -24.56
CA GLU A 62 -9.29 2.91 -24.39
C GLU A 62 -9.58 3.26 -22.93
N ALA A 63 -9.45 2.28 -22.02
CA ALA A 63 -9.88 2.46 -20.64
C ALA A 63 -9.23 1.48 -19.65
N HIS A 64 -9.13 1.95 -18.42
CA HIS A 64 -8.78 1.17 -17.24
C HIS A 64 -10.05 0.81 -16.46
N VAL A 65 -10.27 -0.47 -16.19
CA VAL A 65 -11.42 -0.93 -15.39
C VAL A 65 -10.93 -1.45 -14.05
N VAL A 66 -11.22 -0.69 -13.00
CA VAL A 66 -10.99 -1.08 -11.61
C VAL A 66 -12.26 -1.72 -11.08
N GLN A 67 -12.16 -2.95 -10.60
CA GLN A 67 -13.26 -3.66 -9.95
C GLN A 67 -13.02 -3.69 -8.44
N PHE A 68 -14.02 -3.25 -7.68
CA PHE A 68 -13.97 -3.27 -6.23
C PHE A 68 -15.34 -3.63 -5.67
N MET A 69 -15.40 -4.69 -4.85
CA MET A 69 -16.61 -5.24 -4.24
C MET A 69 -17.77 -5.41 -5.24
N GLY A 70 -17.48 -5.96 -6.42
CA GLY A 70 -18.47 -6.19 -7.47
C GLY A 70 -18.89 -4.94 -8.25
N SER A 71 -18.43 -3.75 -7.86
CA SER A 71 -18.60 -2.50 -8.63
C SER A 71 -17.48 -2.35 -9.66
N LYS A 72 -17.81 -1.81 -10.84
CA LYS A 72 -16.85 -1.49 -11.89
C LYS A 72 -16.69 0.03 -11.96
N ILE A 73 -15.47 0.52 -11.79
CA ILE A 73 -15.08 1.90 -12.03
C ILE A 73 -14.30 1.90 -13.34
N ILE A 74 -14.83 2.60 -14.34
CA ILE A 74 -14.20 2.76 -15.64
C ILE A 74 -13.49 4.12 -15.62
N ILE A 75 -12.22 4.12 -15.97
CA ILE A 75 -11.38 5.31 -16.04
C ILE A 75 -10.88 5.39 -17.48
N GLU A 76 -11.28 6.44 -18.19
CA GLU A 76 -10.84 6.69 -19.56
C GLU A 76 -9.31 6.93 -19.60
N GLN A 77 -8.67 6.47 -20.67
CA GLN A 77 -7.20 6.45 -20.79
C GLN A 77 -6.59 7.86 -20.70
N ASP A 78 -7.22 8.86 -21.29
CA ASP A 78 -6.81 10.26 -21.29
C ASP A 78 -6.92 10.90 -19.89
N VAL A 79 -8.01 10.61 -19.17
CA VAL A 79 -8.19 11.03 -17.77
C VAL A 79 -7.15 10.34 -16.88
N PHE A 80 -6.85 9.07 -17.12
CA PHE A 80 -5.83 8.35 -16.37
C PHE A 80 -4.44 8.96 -16.59
N LEU A 81 -4.05 9.21 -17.84
CA LEU A 81 -2.74 9.79 -18.17
C LEU A 81 -2.55 11.19 -17.60
N SER A 82 -3.57 12.06 -17.68
CA SER A 82 -3.51 13.39 -17.09
C SER A 82 -3.31 13.34 -15.57
N ARG A 83 -4.08 12.50 -14.86
CA ARG A 83 -3.94 12.31 -13.41
C ARG A 83 -2.61 11.70 -13.00
N LEU A 84 -2.07 10.78 -13.81
CA LEU A 84 -0.78 10.16 -13.54
C LEU A 84 0.35 11.18 -13.66
N ASN A 85 0.28 12.07 -14.66
CA ASN A 85 1.24 13.16 -14.82
C ASN A 85 1.20 14.14 -13.65
N ASP A 86 0.00 14.55 -13.21
CA ASP A 86 -0.19 15.39 -12.02
C ASP A 86 0.41 14.73 -10.77
N MET A 87 0.18 13.41 -10.60
CA MET A 87 0.72 12.65 -9.48
C MET A 87 2.24 12.56 -9.52
N VAL A 88 2.83 12.32 -10.69
CA VAL A 88 4.29 12.26 -10.87
C VAL A 88 4.91 13.62 -10.55
N LEU A 89 4.30 14.71 -11.02
CA LEU A 89 4.72 16.07 -10.70
C LEU A 89 4.69 16.30 -9.17
N TRP A 90 3.56 16.01 -8.54
CA TRP A 90 3.40 16.16 -7.09
C TRP A 90 4.39 15.31 -6.28
N VAL A 91 4.62 14.06 -6.70
CA VAL A 91 5.59 13.15 -6.07
C VAL A 91 7.00 13.72 -6.20
N SER A 92 7.37 14.23 -7.38
CA SER A 92 8.69 14.82 -7.60
C SER A 92 8.93 16.08 -6.75
N GLU A 93 7.92 16.94 -6.65
CA GLU A 93 7.97 18.15 -5.81
C GLU A 93 8.00 17.82 -4.31
N SER A 94 7.25 16.80 -3.90
CA SER A 94 7.14 16.42 -2.48
C SER A 94 8.32 15.59 -1.99
N LEU A 95 8.80 14.64 -2.80
CA LEU A 95 9.88 13.72 -2.44
C LEU A 95 11.26 14.25 -2.84
N GLY A 96 11.38 15.16 -3.81
CA GLY A 96 12.65 15.78 -4.19
C GLY A 96 13.41 16.41 -3.01
N PRO A 97 12.75 17.22 -2.16
CA PRO A 97 13.34 17.78 -0.95
C PRO A 97 13.73 16.73 0.11
N ILE A 98 13.02 15.60 0.15
CA ILE A 98 13.33 14.49 1.05
C ILE A 98 14.56 13.73 0.54
N PHE A 99 14.63 13.48 -0.77
CA PHE A 99 15.72 12.75 -1.41
C PHE A 99 17.03 13.55 -1.34
N THR A 100 16.99 14.86 -1.61
CA THR A 100 18.12 15.78 -1.45
C THR A 100 18.64 15.79 -0.01
N ARG A 101 17.76 15.93 0.99
CA ARG A 101 18.15 15.84 2.41
C ARG A 101 18.76 14.51 2.80
N ILE A 102 18.28 13.40 2.25
CA ILE A 102 18.85 12.08 2.49
C ILE A 102 20.26 12.02 1.89
N MET A 103 20.44 12.47 0.64
CA MET A 103 21.74 12.50 -0.04
C MET A 103 22.75 13.41 0.68
N ASP A 104 22.35 14.59 1.14
CA ASP A 104 23.22 15.49 1.93
C ASP A 104 23.70 14.82 3.22
N MET A 105 22.84 14.01 3.86
CA MET A 105 23.16 13.27 5.08
C MET A 105 24.13 12.10 4.85
N PHE A 106 24.18 11.55 3.63
CA PHE A 106 25.14 10.53 3.23
C PHE A 106 26.47 11.16 2.77
N ILE A 107 26.43 12.24 1.99
CA ILE A 107 27.62 12.93 1.50
C ILE A 107 28.41 13.58 2.65
N THR A 108 27.74 14.14 3.66
CA THR A 108 28.43 14.74 4.83
C THR A 108 29.07 13.72 5.77
N LYS A 109 28.73 12.43 5.67
CA LYS A 109 29.35 11.38 6.49
C LYS A 109 30.69 10.86 5.95
N ASP A 110 30.98 11.08 4.67
CA ASP A 110 32.22 10.61 4.03
C ASP A 110 33.36 11.65 4.08
N GLN A 111 33.17 12.77 4.81
CA GLN A 111 34.15 13.87 4.95
C GLN A 111 34.74 13.99 6.38
N ILE A 112 34.61 12.97 7.24
CA ILE A 112 35.22 12.93 8.58
C ILE A 112 36.05 11.66 8.76
#